data_AF-A0A7X6BGL6-F1
#
_entry.id   AF-A0A7X6BGL6-F1
#
_cell.length_a   1.000
_cell.length_b   1.000
_cell.length_c   1.000
_cell.angle_alpha   90.00
_cell.angle_beta   90.00
_cell.angle_gamma   90.00
#
_symmetry.space_group_name_H-M   'P 1'
#
loop_
_entity.id
_entity.type
_entity.pdbx_description
1 polymer ?
#
loop_
_entity_poly.entity_id
_entity_poly.type
_entity_poly.pdbx_seq_one_letter_code
_entity_poly.pdbx_strand_id
1 'polypeptide(L)' 'MTLDPDNPDRSFAEGMIPHHRDAVKMAEAQLRLGRDPELRALATKIIKDQQSEIDQLERWLARPQDDGSKQ' A
#
# COMPACT_ATOMS: atom_id res chain seq x y z
N MET A 1 13.70 -1.18 -4.09
CA MET A 1 13.03 0.08 -4.44
C MET A 1 14.07 1.18 -4.34
N THR A 2 14.45 1.81 -5.45
CA THR A 2 15.32 2.99 -5.41
C THR A 2 14.40 4.20 -5.50
N LEU A 3 14.48 5.11 -4.53
CA LEU A 3 13.74 6.36 -4.60
C LEU A 3 14.34 7.21 -5.70
N ASP A 4 13.51 7.68 -6.63
CA ASP A 4 13.87 8.72 -7.57
C ASP A 4 13.75 10.08 -6.85
N PRO A 5 14.87 10.78 -6.58
CA PRO A 5 14.83 12.07 -5.90
C PRO A 5 14.11 13.15 -6.71
N ASP A 6 13.98 12.98 -8.03
CA ASP A 6 13.31 13.94 -8.92
C ASP A 6 11.79 13.72 -8.96
N ASN A 7 11.31 12.56 -8.51
CA ASN A 7 9.88 12.27 -8.37
C ASN A 7 9.57 11.42 -7.12
N PRO A 8 9.63 12.03 -5.92
CA PRO A 8 9.42 11.33 -4.66
C PRO A 8 7.98 10.82 -4.51
N ASP A 9 6.98 11.56 -5.00
CA ASP A 9 5.57 11.18 -4.90
C ASP A 9 5.28 9.92 -5.73
N ARG A 10 5.78 9.86 -6.97
CA ARG A 10 5.65 8.68 -7.82
C ARG A 10 6.40 7.50 -7.23
N SER A 11 7.63 7.72 -6.76
CA SER A 11 8.43 6.68 -6.09
C SER A 11 7.73 6.12 -4.87
N PHE A 12 7.09 6.96 -4.06
CA PHE A 12 6.32 6.53 -2.90
C PHE A 12 5.13 5.66 -3.32
N ALA A 13 4.31 6.13 -4.27
CA ALA A 13 3.13 5.40 -4.72
C ALA A 13 3.48 4.05 -5.35
N GLU A 14 4.48 4.01 -6.22
CA GLU A 14 4.95 2.77 -6.86
C GLU A 14 5.56 1.79 -5.87
N GLY A 15 6.16 2.28 -4.79
CA GLY A 15 6.77 1.44 -3.75
C GLY A 15 5.77 0.93 -2.72
N MET A 16 4.77 1.72 -2.38
CA MET A 16 3.77 1.34 -1.38
C MET A 16 2.76 0.33 -1.90
N ILE A 17 2.43 0.31 -3.19
CA ILE A 17 1.55 -0.71 -3.75
C ILE A 17 2.05 -2.15 -3.50
N PRO A 18 3.29 -2.54 -3.89
CA PRO A 18 3.79 -3.89 -3.63
C PRO A 18 4.00 -4.16 -2.14
N HIS A 19 4.45 -3.16 -1.36
CA HIS A 19 4.57 -3.28 0.10
C HIS A 19 3.22 -3.61 0.75
N HIS A 20 2.16 -2.91 0.35
CA HIS A 20 0.82 -3.16 0.86
C HIS A 20 0.26 -4.52 0.44
N ARG A 21 0.49 -4.93 -0.82
CA ARG A 21 0.09 -6.26 -1.30
C ARG A 21 0.72 -7.38 -0.48
N ASP A 22 1.99 -7.24 -0.08
CA ASP A 22 2.65 -8.24 0.75
C ASP A 22 2.13 -8.25 2.20
N ALA A 23 1.82 -7.09 2.77
CA ALA A 23 1.16 -7.00 4.07
C ALA A 23 -0.25 -7.61 4.07
N VAL A 24 -1.04 -7.42 3.00
CA VAL A 24 -2.34 -8.09 2.82
C VAL A 24 -2.17 -9.62 2.81
N LYS A 25 -1.23 -10.16 2.04
CA LYS A 25 -0.96 -11.62 2.03
C LYS A 25 -0.59 -12.16 3.41
N MET A 26 0.22 -11.43 4.18
CA MET A 26 0.57 -11.82 5.56
C MET A 26 -0.65 -11.78 6.49
N ALA A 27 -1.50 -10.75 6.36
CA ALA A 27 -2.71 -10.63 7.15
C ALA A 27 -3.71 -11.75 6.81
N GLU A 28 -3.87 -12.13 5.54
CA GLU A 28 -4.66 -13.29 5.12
C GLU A 28 -4.12 -14.59 5.71
N ALA A 29 -2.79 -14.76 5.74
CA ALA A 29 -2.15 -15.91 6.39
C ALA A 29 -2.45 -15.94 7.90
N GLN A 30 -2.42 -14.78 8.58
CA GLN A 30 -2.80 -14.66 9.99
C GLN A 30 -4.27 -15.04 10.22
N LEU A 31 -5.19 -14.66 9.33
CA LEU A 31 -6.59 -15.06 9.41
C LEU A 31 -6.81 -16.56 9.15
N ARG A 32 -5.98 -17.19 8.33
CA ARG A 32 -6.08 -18.62 8.02
C ARG A 32 -5.42 -19.52 9.06
N LEU A 33 -4.27 -19.11 9.59
CA LEU A 33 -3.39 -19.96 10.40
C LEU A 33 -3.27 -19.50 11.86
N GLY A 34 -3.43 -18.20 12.12
CA GLY A 34 -3.31 -17.60 13.44
C GLY A 34 -4.52 -17.87 14.33
N ARG A 35 -4.27 -17.92 15.65
CA ARG A 35 -5.29 -18.24 16.67
C ARG A 35 -5.55 -17.12 17.66
N ASP A 36 -4.63 -16.17 17.78
CA ASP A 36 -4.77 -15.03 18.69
C ASP A 36 -5.89 -14.08 18.20
N PRO A 37 -6.92 -13.79 19.02
CA PRO A 37 -8.07 -13.01 18.59
C PRO A 37 -7.72 -11.54 18.30
N GLU A 38 -6.78 -10.94 19.03
CA GLU A 38 -6.36 -9.55 18.83
C GLU A 38 -5.60 -9.40 17.51
N LEU A 39 -4.66 -10.31 17.23
CA LEU A 39 -3.90 -10.31 15.99
C LEU A 39 -4.77 -10.62 14.77
N ARG A 40 -5.82 -11.43 14.92
CA ARG A 40 -6.80 -11.68 13.85
C ARG A 40 -7.67 -10.45 13.58
N ALA A 41 -8.07 -9.72 14.62
CA ALA A 41 -8.78 -8.46 14.47
C ALA A 41 -7.89 -7.41 13.76
N LEU A 42 -6.62 -7.32 14.14
CA LEU A 42 -5.64 -6.46 13.47
C LEU A 42 -5.46 -6.86 12.00
N ALA A 43 -5.33 -8.15 11.69
CA ALA A 43 -5.21 -8.63 10.31
C ALA A 43 -6.41 -8.22 9.45
N THR A 44 -7.63 -8.33 9.98
CA THR A 44 -8.84 -7.88 9.28
C THR A 44 -8.79 -6.38 8.96
N LYS A 45 -8.34 -5.56 9.93
CA LYS A 45 -8.16 -4.12 9.74
C LYS A 45 -7.10 -3.81 8.67
N ILE A 46 -5.96 -4.49 8.73
CA ILE A 46 -4.87 -4.34 7.75
C ILE A 46 -5.35 -4.63 6.34
N ILE A 47 -6.08 -5.74 6.12
CA ILE A 47 -6.59 -6.09 4.79
C ILE A 47 -7.49 -4.98 4.24
N LYS A 48 -8.44 -4.51 5.05
CA LYS A 48 -9.39 -3.47 4.64
C LYS A 48 -8.68 -2.17 4.29
N ASP A 49 -7.82 -1.68 5.18
CA ASP A 49 -7.20 -0.37 5.03
C ASP A 49 -6.21 -0.39 3.87
N GLN A 50 -5.36 -1.42 3.79
CA GLN A 50 -4.32 -1.48 2.77
C GLN A 50 -4.87 -1.79 1.38
N GLN A 51 -5.99 -2.50 1.26
CA GLN A 51 -6.68 -2.62 -0.04
C GLN A 51 -7.23 -1.25 -0.50
N SER A 52 -7.80 -0.46 0.41
CA SER A 52 -8.26 0.90 0.10
C SER A 52 -7.10 1.83 -0.30
N GLU A 53 -5.95 1.70 0.37
CA GLU A 53 -4.74 2.46 0.06
C GLU A 53 -4.14 2.06 -1.29
N ILE A 54 -4.10 0.76 -1.63
CA ILE A 54 -3.70 0.29 -2.97
C ILE A 54 -4.57 0.96 -4.03
N ASP A 55 -5.90 0.91 -3.89
CA ASP A 55 -6.80 1.49 -4.87
C ASP A 55 -6.61 3.02 -4.97
N GLN A 56 -6.31 3.69 -3.86
CA GLN A 56 -6.01 5.12 -3.84
C GLN A 56 -4.72 5.45 -4.61
N LEU A 57 -3.66 4.67 -4.38
CA LEU A 57 -2.37 4.87 -5.04
C LEU A 57 -2.44 4.54 -6.53
N GLU A 58 -3.13 3.46 -6.91
CA GLU A 58 -3.37 3.11 -8.32
C GLU A 58 -4.17 4.20 -9.04
N ARG A 59 -5.23 4.71 -8.40
CA ARG A 59 -5.97 5.87 -8.94
C ARG A 59 -5.11 7.12 -9.04
N TRP A 60 -4.21 7.35 -8.08
CA TRP A 60 -3.28 8.47 -8.14
C TRP A 60 -2.34 8.32 -9.34
N LEU A 61 -1.69 7.17 -9.51
CA LEU A 61 -0.78 6.89 -10.63
C LEU A 61 -1.44 6.94 -12.01
N ALA A 62 -2.73 6.60 -12.11
CA ALA A 62 -3.47 6.62 -13.36
C ALA A 62 -3.87 8.04 -13.84
N ARG A 63 -3.84 9.04 -12.95
CA ARG A 63 -4.14 10.43 -13.36
C ARG A 63 -2.95 11.04 -14.11
N PRO A 64 -3.19 12.00 -15.02
CA PRO A 64 -2.14 12.89 -15.49
C PRO A 64 -1.51 13.56 -14.28
N GLN A 65 -0.21 13.34 -14.07
CA GLN A 65 0.55 14.10 -13.10
C GLN A 65 1.00 15.36 -13.80
N ASP A 66 0.62 16.53 -13.28
CA ASP A 66 1.45 17.70 -13.52
C ASP A 66 2.77 17.37 -12.82
N ASP A 67 3.82 17.12 -13.61
CA ASP A 67 5.15 17.15 -13.03
C ASP A 67 5.28 18.53 -12.37
N GLY A 68 5.64 18.54 -11.10
CA GLY A 68 5.84 19.77 -10.34
C GLY A 68 7.06 20.52 -10.82
N SER A 69 7.17 20.81 -12.12
CA SER A 69 8.10 21.80 -12.64
C SER A 69 7.74 23.16 -12.04
N LYS A 70 8.39 23.41 -10.89
CA LYS A 70 8.47 24.61 -10.04
C LYS A 70 7.58 24.59 -8.79
N GLN A 71 8.23 24.32 -7.66
CA GLN A 71 8.16 25.22 -6.51
C GLN A 71 9.55 25.82 -6.28
#